data_AF-A0A7R9TCJ2-F1
#
_entry.id   AF-A0A7R9TCJ2-F1
#
_cell.length_a   1.000
_cell.length_b   1.000
_cell.length_c   1.000
_cell.angle_alpha   90.00
_cell.angle_beta   90.00
_cell.angle_gamma   90.00
#
_symmetry.space_group_name_H-M   'P 1'
#
loop_
_entity.id
_entity.type
_entity.pdbx_description
1 polymer ?
#
loop_
_entity_poly.entity_id
_entity_poly.type
_entity_poly.pdbx_seq_one_letter_code
_entity_poly.pdbx_strand_id
1 'polypeptide(L)'
;GGAAEAEAADGSRVFATVALTLCDPSRDGLRKEGRVSVTFGRAPLCSARASAGGGAALADDELEAGRQLERALVGTGAVDVESLCECPGRAAWRVDVRCAVLDDGGAALDCAAAAAAAALLATRVPQVTVDEEGGEVTVHSPEDKEPRALTLHHLPVCATFAVLPVDPSHSNSGGGIPAQAGGKAGAAGVSVDEMLLLDPSVEEEAAAAAGGATITVFVTKHGELCGLRQAGELGVPRDLVSRCVRIASARAGELSDAIREAAEEHAKAEVKRRVRRAADEVGEPQEPFVVGRTGAAQAV
;
A
#
# COMPACT_ATOMS: atom_id res chain seq x y z
N GLY A 1 -11.90 -5.41 -8.51
CA GLY A 1 -10.55 -5.16 -7.96
C GLY A 1 -10.17 -3.72 -8.22
N GLY A 2 -9.36 -3.14 -7.35
CA GLY A 2 -8.70 -1.85 -7.56
C GLY A 2 -7.27 -2.06 -8.03
N ALA A 3 -6.72 -1.11 -8.77
CA ALA A 3 -5.30 -1.04 -9.09
C ALA A 3 -4.87 0.43 -9.02
N ALA A 4 -3.68 0.67 -8.50
CA ALA A 4 -3.06 1.99 -8.46
C ALA A 4 -1.57 1.85 -8.75
N GLU A 5 -1.03 2.83 -9.45
CA GLU A 5 0.40 3.00 -9.64
C GLU A 5 0.82 4.22 -8.83
N ALA A 6 1.89 4.11 -8.06
CA ALA A 6 2.54 5.23 -7.41
C ALA A 6 3.93 5.42 -8.02
N GLU A 7 4.20 6.65 -8.41
CA GLU A 7 5.51 7.11 -8.83
C GLU A 7 5.94 8.20 -7.85
N ALA A 8 7.08 8.00 -7.21
CA ALA A 8 7.68 8.99 -6.34
C ALA A 8 8.70 9.84 -7.10
N ALA A 9 8.99 11.03 -6.56
CA ALA A 9 9.80 12.06 -7.21
C ALA A 9 11.27 11.65 -7.41
N ASP A 10 11.73 10.64 -6.68
CA ASP A 10 13.04 10.00 -6.75
C ASP A 10 13.15 8.98 -7.90
N GLY A 11 12.07 8.72 -8.64
CA GLY A 11 12.00 7.74 -9.72
C GLY A 11 11.55 6.34 -9.28
N SER A 12 11.26 6.16 -7.98
CA SER A 12 10.70 4.91 -7.46
C SER A 12 9.28 4.68 -8.00
N ARG A 13 9.04 3.50 -8.58
CA ARG A 13 7.75 3.14 -9.17
C ARG A 13 7.24 1.86 -8.56
N VAL A 14 6.05 1.91 -7.98
CA VAL A 14 5.39 0.76 -7.36
C VAL A 14 3.98 0.62 -7.89
N PHE A 15 3.65 -0.58 -8.33
CA PHE A 15 2.31 -0.94 -8.76
C PHE A 15 1.60 -1.75 -7.68
N ALA A 16 0.48 -1.24 -7.18
CA ALA A 16 -0.37 -1.92 -6.21
C ALA A 16 -1.66 -2.42 -6.86
N THR A 17 -1.99 -3.69 -6.61
CA THR A 17 -3.25 -4.30 -7.05
C THR A 17 -4.01 -4.86 -5.87
N VAL A 18 -5.33 -4.75 -5.92
CA VAL A 18 -6.24 -5.26 -4.90
C VAL A 18 -7.18 -6.28 -5.54
N ALA A 19 -7.02 -7.52 -5.12
CA ALA A 19 -7.93 -8.61 -5.46
C ALA A 19 -8.94 -8.81 -4.31
N LEU A 20 -10.19 -9.07 -4.68
CA LEU A 20 -11.27 -9.39 -3.75
C LEU A 20 -11.70 -10.83 -4.01
N THR A 21 -11.69 -11.66 -2.97
CA THR A 21 -12.14 -13.04 -3.05
C THR A 21 -13.18 -13.28 -1.97
N LEU A 22 -14.36 -13.78 -2.34
CA LEU A 22 -15.37 -14.16 -1.36
C LEU A 22 -14.98 -15.49 -0.73
N CYS A 23 -14.90 -15.53 0.60
CA CYS A 23 -14.47 -16.69 1.37
C CYS A 23 -15.51 -17.05 2.45
N ASP A 24 -15.49 -18.32 2.87
CA ASP A 24 -16.26 -18.77 4.02
C ASP A 24 -15.46 -18.56 5.33
N PRO A 25 -15.85 -17.58 6.18
CA PRO A 25 -15.14 -17.26 7.42
C PRO A 25 -15.15 -18.40 8.45
N SER A 26 -16.08 -19.35 8.36
CA SER A 26 -16.13 -20.50 9.29
C SER A 26 -14.91 -21.41 9.17
N ARG A 27 -14.31 -21.49 7.97
CA ARG A 27 -13.11 -22.29 7.69
C ARG A 27 -11.83 -21.61 8.14
N ASP A 28 -11.84 -20.29 8.21
CA ASP A 28 -10.69 -19.46 8.61
C ASP A 28 -10.69 -19.10 10.11
N GLY A 29 -11.74 -19.49 10.86
CA GLY A 29 -11.87 -19.19 12.30
C GLY A 29 -12.37 -17.77 12.63
N LEU A 30 -12.47 -16.90 11.62
CA LEU A 30 -12.80 -15.49 11.70
C LEU A 30 -14.32 -15.26 11.52
N ARG A 31 -15.15 -15.75 12.45
CA ARG A 31 -16.62 -15.84 12.23
C ARG A 31 -17.33 -14.50 11.95
N LYS A 32 -16.74 -13.35 12.30
CA LYS A 32 -17.39 -12.04 12.25
C LYS A 32 -16.58 -10.97 11.49
N GLU A 33 -15.45 -11.33 10.93
CA GLU A 33 -14.54 -10.35 10.29
C GLU A 33 -14.02 -10.89 8.97
N GLY A 34 -13.75 -9.97 8.03
CA GLY A 34 -13.04 -10.25 6.80
C GLY A 34 -11.54 -10.43 7.03
N ARG A 35 -10.82 -10.67 5.94
CA ARG A 35 -9.37 -10.86 5.98
C ARG A 35 -8.67 -9.91 5.02
N VAL A 36 -7.62 -9.27 5.49
CA VAL A 36 -6.71 -8.48 4.65
C VAL A 36 -5.34 -9.16 4.66
N SER A 37 -4.72 -9.27 3.50
CA SER A 37 -3.41 -9.89 3.32
C SER A 37 -2.58 -8.98 2.41
N VAL A 38 -1.32 -8.74 2.77
CA VAL A 38 -0.42 -7.92 1.96
C VAL A 38 0.74 -8.75 1.45
N THR A 39 0.93 -8.75 0.13
CA THR A 39 2.12 -9.29 -0.51
C THR A 39 2.94 -8.13 -1.03
N PHE A 40 4.19 -8.04 -0.59
CA PHE A 40 5.17 -7.11 -1.13
C PHE A 40 6.22 -7.92 -1.87
N GLY A 41 6.54 -7.52 -3.10
CA GLY A 41 7.58 -8.16 -3.89
C GLY A 41 8.24 -7.16 -4.83
N ARG A 42 9.53 -7.35 -5.08
CA ARG A 42 10.29 -6.56 -6.03
C ARG A 42 10.37 -7.31 -7.35
N ALA A 43 10.08 -6.62 -8.45
CA ALA A 43 10.25 -7.20 -9.77
C ALA A 43 11.75 -7.44 -10.04
N PRO A 44 12.15 -8.52 -10.73
CA PRO A 44 13.57 -8.77 -11.05
C PRO A 44 14.25 -7.65 -11.83
N LEU A 45 13.45 -6.79 -12.48
CA LEU A 45 13.92 -5.64 -13.25
C LEU A 45 14.08 -4.35 -12.41
N CYS A 46 13.62 -4.32 -11.16
CA CYS A 46 13.55 -3.08 -10.39
C CYS A 46 14.91 -2.61 -9.87
N SER A 47 15.87 -3.52 -9.71
CA SER A 47 17.22 -3.21 -9.27
C SER A 47 18.18 -4.30 -9.70
N ALA A 48 19.47 -3.97 -9.82
CA ALA A 48 20.52 -4.97 -10.07
C ALA A 48 20.53 -6.07 -9.00
N ARG A 49 20.15 -5.73 -7.76
CA ARG A 49 20.08 -6.66 -6.62
C ARG A 49 18.92 -7.65 -6.76
N ALA A 50 17.76 -7.19 -7.22
CA ALA A 50 16.62 -8.05 -7.56
C ALA A 50 16.93 -8.92 -8.80
N SER A 51 17.62 -8.35 -9.80
CA SER A 51 18.00 -9.04 -11.03
C SER A 51 18.98 -10.19 -10.82
N ALA A 52 19.85 -10.09 -9.81
CA ALA A 52 20.79 -11.14 -9.41
C ALA A 52 20.13 -12.39 -8.77
N GLY A 53 18.80 -12.52 -8.88
CA GLY A 53 18.05 -13.69 -8.43
C GLY A 53 17.57 -13.62 -6.99
N GLY A 54 17.61 -12.45 -6.35
CA GLY A 54 17.05 -12.22 -5.02
C GLY A 54 17.57 -13.21 -3.97
N GLY A 55 18.71 -12.93 -3.35
CA GLY A 55 19.21 -13.77 -2.26
C GLY A 55 18.19 -13.90 -1.11
N ALA A 56 18.32 -14.93 -0.26
CA ALA A 56 17.40 -15.17 0.85
C ALA A 56 17.17 -13.93 1.74
N ALA A 57 18.22 -13.13 1.97
CA ALA A 57 18.12 -11.88 2.73
C ALA A 57 17.20 -10.82 2.10
N LEU A 58 17.11 -10.77 0.77
CA LEU A 58 16.15 -9.89 0.08
C LEU A 58 14.71 -10.41 0.24
N ALA A 59 14.51 -11.72 0.10
CA ALA A 59 13.19 -12.32 0.28
C ALA A 59 12.68 -12.16 1.73
N ASP A 60 13.57 -12.29 2.72
CA ASP A 60 13.25 -12.05 4.12
C ASP A 60 12.90 -10.57 4.38
N ASP A 61 13.64 -9.65 3.77
CA ASP A 61 13.37 -8.20 3.83
C ASP A 61 12.01 -7.84 3.20
N GLU A 62 11.69 -8.41 2.03
CA GLU A 62 10.41 -8.23 1.36
C GLU A 62 9.25 -8.78 2.19
N LEU A 63 9.43 -9.96 2.78
CA LEU A 63 8.42 -10.58 3.64
C LEU A 63 8.19 -9.74 4.91
N GLU A 64 9.25 -9.22 5.51
CA GLU A 64 9.14 -8.34 6.68
C GLU A 64 8.49 -7.00 6.31
N ALA A 65 8.84 -6.42 5.16
CA ALA A 65 8.21 -5.20 4.62
C ALA A 65 6.69 -5.40 4.44
N GLY A 66 6.30 -6.49 3.78
CA GLY A 66 4.89 -6.84 3.57
C GLY A 66 4.14 -7.05 4.87
N ARG A 67 4.71 -7.80 5.82
CA ARG A 67 4.13 -8.01 7.15
C ARG A 67 4.00 -6.72 7.95
N GLN A 68 4.95 -5.80 7.80
CA GLN A 68 4.89 -4.50 8.47
C GLN A 68 3.76 -3.64 7.88
N LEU A 69 3.62 -3.61 6.56
CA LEU A 69 2.51 -2.92 5.89
C LEU A 69 1.15 -3.55 6.24
N GLU A 70 1.05 -4.88 6.29
CA GLU A 70 -0.15 -5.60 6.74
C GLU A 70 -0.52 -5.22 8.18
N ARG A 71 0.46 -5.20 9.09
CA ARG A 71 0.24 -4.76 10.48
C ARG A 71 -0.17 -3.30 10.57
N ALA A 72 0.39 -2.43 9.73
CA ALA A 72 -0.01 -1.03 9.70
C ALA A 72 -1.46 -0.85 9.21
N LEU A 73 -1.92 -1.66 8.25
CA LEU A 73 -3.29 -1.58 7.72
C LEU A 73 -4.33 -2.27 8.63
N VAL A 74 -4.01 -3.46 9.16
CA VAL A 74 -4.95 -4.27 9.96
C VAL A 74 -4.83 -3.95 11.44
N GLY A 75 -3.61 -3.92 11.97
CA GLY A 75 -3.36 -3.76 13.40
C GLY A 75 -3.76 -2.41 13.97
N THR A 76 -3.86 -1.38 13.11
CA THR A 76 -4.30 -0.04 13.51
C THR A 76 -5.80 0.17 13.31
N GLY A 77 -6.51 -0.78 12.70
CA GLY A 77 -7.91 -0.60 12.29
C GLY A 77 -8.08 0.39 11.13
N ALA A 78 -7.07 0.55 10.26
CA ALA A 78 -7.17 1.42 9.10
C ALA A 78 -8.24 0.92 8.12
N VAL A 79 -8.29 -0.40 7.91
CA VAL A 79 -9.33 -1.08 7.13
C VAL A 79 -10.39 -1.64 8.06
N ASP A 80 -11.66 -1.31 7.81
CA ASP A 80 -12.79 -1.87 8.55
C ASP A 80 -13.04 -3.34 8.13
N VAL A 81 -12.46 -4.27 8.88
CA VAL A 81 -12.61 -5.71 8.62
C VAL A 81 -14.01 -6.24 8.92
N GLU A 82 -14.79 -5.57 9.77
CA GLU A 82 -16.18 -5.97 10.07
C GLU A 82 -17.09 -5.64 8.88
N SER A 83 -16.87 -4.50 8.23
CA SER A 83 -17.60 -4.13 7.01
C SER A 83 -17.45 -5.12 5.87
N LEU A 84 -16.34 -5.87 5.84
CA LEU A 84 -16.05 -6.91 4.86
C LEU A 84 -16.83 -8.22 5.09
N CYS A 85 -17.44 -8.39 6.27
CA CYS A 85 -18.27 -9.55 6.58
C CYS A 85 -19.72 -9.28 6.13
N GLU A 86 -20.12 -9.90 5.02
CA GLU A 86 -21.50 -9.79 4.51
C GLU A 86 -22.46 -10.69 5.31
N CYS A 87 -22.02 -11.92 5.63
CA CYS A 87 -22.78 -12.87 6.43
C CYS A 87 -21.86 -13.62 7.42
N PRO A 88 -22.03 -13.40 8.74
CA PRO A 88 -21.21 -14.05 9.77
C PRO A 88 -21.21 -15.57 9.65
N GLY A 89 -20.01 -16.16 9.59
CA GLY A 89 -19.82 -17.61 9.49
C GLY A 89 -20.17 -18.23 8.14
N ARG A 90 -20.48 -17.45 7.09
CA ARG A 90 -20.78 -17.98 5.75
C ARG A 90 -20.11 -17.23 4.60
N ALA A 91 -20.11 -15.90 4.62
CA ALA A 91 -19.58 -15.09 3.54
C ALA A 91 -18.86 -13.84 4.08
N ALA A 92 -17.56 -13.77 3.84
CA ALA A 92 -16.74 -12.61 4.14
C ALA A 92 -15.74 -12.36 3.02
N TRP A 93 -15.46 -11.09 2.76
CA TRP A 93 -14.49 -10.69 1.76
C TRP A 93 -13.07 -10.86 2.27
N ARG A 94 -12.22 -11.45 1.43
CA ARG A 94 -10.77 -11.40 1.54
C ARG A 94 -10.22 -10.34 0.58
N VAL A 95 -9.46 -9.41 1.12
CA VAL A 95 -8.78 -8.34 0.39
C VAL A 95 -7.29 -8.69 0.32
N ASP A 96 -6.82 -9.04 -0.88
CA ASP A 96 -5.41 -9.32 -1.13
C ASP A 96 -4.78 -8.11 -1.83
N VAL A 97 -3.92 -7.39 -1.11
CA VAL A 97 -3.14 -6.26 -1.62
C VAL A 97 -1.79 -6.78 -2.08
N ARG A 98 -1.45 -6.60 -3.35
CA ARG A 98 -0.15 -6.96 -3.91
C ARG A 98 0.57 -5.72 -4.40
N CYS A 99 1.72 -5.43 -3.78
CA CYS A 99 2.63 -4.37 -4.18
C CYS A 99 3.78 -5.00 -4.96
N ALA A 100 3.98 -4.54 -6.19
CA ALA A 100 5.08 -4.91 -7.06
C ALA A 100 5.96 -3.68 -7.31
N VAL A 101 7.17 -3.67 -6.78
CA VAL A 101 8.15 -2.61 -7.05
C VAL A 101 8.69 -2.81 -8.47
N LEU A 102 8.47 -1.82 -9.34
CA LEU A 102 8.89 -1.81 -10.74
C LEU A 102 10.24 -1.13 -10.92
N ASP A 103 10.47 -0.05 -10.18
CA ASP A 103 11.72 0.71 -10.17
C ASP A 103 12.04 1.10 -8.72
N ASP A 104 13.27 0.83 -8.31
CA ASP A 104 13.74 1.04 -6.95
C ASP A 104 14.70 2.22 -6.95
N GLY A 105 14.17 3.43 -6.69
CA GLY A 105 14.92 4.69 -6.56
C GLY A 105 15.32 5.02 -5.12
N GLY A 106 14.72 4.33 -4.15
CA GLY A 106 14.87 4.58 -2.72
C GLY A 106 13.52 4.50 -2.01
N ALA A 107 13.52 4.20 -0.71
CA ALA A 107 12.32 4.20 0.13
C ALA A 107 11.13 3.42 -0.48
N ALA A 108 11.38 2.27 -1.12
CA ALA A 108 10.36 1.53 -1.87
C ALA A 108 9.14 1.12 -1.01
N LEU A 109 9.32 0.99 0.31
CA LEU A 109 8.25 0.73 1.27
C LEU A 109 7.29 1.92 1.42
N ASP A 110 7.80 3.15 1.35
CA ASP A 110 7.00 4.38 1.41
C ASP A 110 6.13 4.54 0.18
N CYS A 111 6.72 4.31 -0.98
CA CYS A 111 5.99 4.23 -2.24
C CYS A 111 4.95 3.11 -2.23
N ALA A 112 5.28 1.94 -1.68
CA ALA A 112 4.35 0.81 -1.60
C ALA A 112 3.18 1.07 -0.64
N ALA A 113 3.40 1.72 0.49
CA ALA A 113 2.31 2.09 1.40
C ALA A 113 1.38 3.12 0.74
N ALA A 114 1.93 4.12 0.05
CA ALA A 114 1.14 5.09 -0.70
C ALA A 114 0.33 4.43 -1.84
N ALA A 115 0.97 3.54 -2.61
CA ALA A 115 0.32 2.79 -3.68
C ALA A 115 -0.80 1.88 -3.13
N ALA A 116 -0.54 1.16 -2.04
CA ALA A 116 -1.51 0.30 -1.38
C ALA A 116 -2.72 1.11 -0.87
N ALA A 117 -2.47 2.24 -0.21
CA ALA A 117 -3.52 3.15 0.27
C ALA A 117 -4.38 3.66 -0.89
N ALA A 118 -3.75 4.13 -1.98
CA ALA A 118 -4.46 4.59 -3.18
C ALA A 118 -5.28 3.47 -3.83
N ALA A 119 -4.71 2.26 -3.93
CA ALA A 119 -5.40 1.10 -4.51
C ALA A 119 -6.61 0.66 -3.65
N LEU A 120 -6.49 0.71 -2.32
CA LEU A 120 -7.59 0.42 -1.40
C LEU A 120 -8.71 1.45 -1.50
N LEU A 121 -8.40 2.74 -1.58
CA LEU A 121 -9.38 3.83 -1.79
C LEU A 121 -10.12 3.71 -3.12
N ALA A 122 -9.40 3.29 -4.18
CA ALA A 122 -9.98 3.06 -5.50
C ALA A 122 -10.80 1.76 -5.58
N THR A 123 -10.64 0.85 -4.62
CA THR A 123 -11.32 -0.45 -4.64
C THR A 123 -12.82 -0.28 -4.38
N ARG A 124 -13.61 -1.05 -5.14
CA ARG A 124 -15.05 -1.19 -4.99
C ARG A 124 -15.38 -2.66 -4.75
N VAL A 125 -16.11 -2.92 -3.68
CA VAL A 125 -16.55 -4.25 -3.24
C VAL A 125 -17.95 -4.50 -3.83
N PRO A 126 -18.14 -5.58 -4.62
CA PRO A 126 -19.44 -5.89 -5.17
C PRO A 126 -20.42 -6.31 -4.07
N GLN A 127 -21.71 -6.04 -4.28
CA GLN A 127 -22.73 -6.42 -3.31
C GLN A 127 -23.03 -7.92 -3.39
N VAL A 128 -23.30 -8.52 -2.23
CA VAL A 128 -23.64 -9.93 -2.08
C VAL A 128 -25.03 -10.03 -1.50
N THR A 129 -25.87 -10.89 -2.07
CA THR A 129 -27.12 -11.32 -1.44
C THR A 129 -27.00 -12.75 -0.98
N VAL A 130 -27.56 -13.00 0.21
CA VAL A 130 -27.69 -14.33 0.77
C VAL A 130 -29.19 -14.63 0.82
N ASP A 131 -29.60 -15.73 0.19
CA ASP A 131 -31.01 -16.12 0.16
C ASP A 131 -31.55 -16.40 1.57
N GLU A 132 -32.87 -16.25 1.76
CA GLU A 132 -33.54 -16.37 3.06
C GLU A 132 -33.41 -17.78 3.68
N GLU A 133 -33.20 -18.81 2.86
CA GLU A 133 -32.93 -20.19 3.30
C GLU A 133 -31.44 -20.42 3.65
N GLY A 134 -30.59 -19.40 3.46
CA GLY A 134 -29.16 -19.39 3.79
C GLY A 134 -28.28 -20.24 2.87
N GLY A 135 -28.83 -20.85 1.82
CA GLY A 135 -28.13 -21.85 1.01
C GLY A 135 -27.15 -21.28 -0.01
N GLU A 136 -27.59 -20.28 -0.78
CA GLU A 136 -26.82 -19.77 -1.92
C GLU A 136 -26.40 -18.31 -1.69
N VAL A 137 -25.13 -18.02 -2.01
CA VAL A 137 -24.52 -16.71 -1.88
C VAL A 137 -24.27 -16.18 -3.28
N THR A 138 -25.04 -15.18 -3.69
CA THR A 138 -25.00 -14.63 -5.04
C THR A 138 -24.25 -13.29 -5.04
N VAL A 139 -23.16 -13.23 -5.81
CA VAL A 139 -22.39 -11.99 -6.02
C VAL A 139 -22.99 -11.27 -7.20
N HIS A 140 -23.44 -10.04 -6.99
CA HIS A 140 -24.00 -9.23 -8.07
C HIS A 140 -22.91 -8.60 -8.92
N SER A 141 -23.16 -8.57 -10.23
CA SER A 141 -22.36 -7.80 -11.16
C SER A 141 -22.51 -6.30 -10.87
N PRO A 142 -21.51 -5.47 -11.20
CA PRO A 142 -21.55 -4.03 -10.96
C PRO A 142 -22.65 -3.29 -11.75
N GLU A 143 -23.28 -3.95 -12.73
CA GLU A 143 -24.40 -3.44 -13.52
C GLU A 143 -25.75 -3.64 -12.81
N ASP A 144 -25.90 -4.74 -12.07
CA ASP A 144 -27.13 -5.08 -11.37
C ASP A 144 -27.26 -4.28 -10.06
N LYS A 145 -26.15 -4.14 -9.34
CA LYS A 145 -26.08 -3.37 -8.09
C LYS A 145 -24.80 -2.57 -8.00
N GLU A 146 -24.94 -1.33 -7.57
CA GLU A 146 -23.81 -0.42 -7.40
C GLU A 146 -22.83 -0.96 -6.34
N PRO A 147 -21.54 -1.14 -6.69
CA PRO A 147 -20.56 -1.69 -5.78
C PRO A 147 -20.17 -0.67 -4.71
N ARG A 148 -20.02 -1.15 -3.47
CA ARG A 148 -19.72 -0.34 -2.28
C ARG A 148 -18.24 0.04 -2.25
N ALA A 149 -17.94 1.29 -1.89
CA ALA A 149 -16.55 1.69 -1.59
C ALA A 149 -16.06 1.07 -0.28
N LEU A 150 -14.80 0.65 -0.25
CA LEU A 150 -14.18 0.15 0.97
C LEU A 150 -14.09 1.27 2.01
N THR A 151 -14.51 1.01 3.24
CA THR A 151 -14.41 1.95 4.35
C THR A 151 -13.02 1.91 4.97
N LEU A 152 -12.30 3.02 4.84
CA LEU A 152 -10.99 3.23 5.47
C LEU A 152 -11.13 4.33 6.53
N HIS A 153 -10.81 4.03 7.77
CA HIS A 153 -10.89 4.98 8.88
C HIS A 153 -9.74 6.00 8.83
N HIS A 154 -8.54 5.50 8.60
CA HIS A 154 -7.32 6.29 8.46
C HIS A 154 -6.39 5.61 7.46
N LEU A 155 -5.43 6.36 6.95
CA LEU A 155 -4.40 5.86 6.03
C LEU A 155 -3.07 5.89 6.77
N PRO A 156 -2.42 4.73 6.99
CA PRO A 156 -1.06 4.73 7.49
C PRO A 156 -0.14 5.23 6.38
N VAL A 157 0.57 6.33 6.65
CA VAL A 157 1.67 6.80 5.82
C VAL A 157 2.96 6.32 6.46
N CYS A 158 3.96 5.96 5.66
CA CYS A 158 5.28 5.71 6.18
C CYS A 158 6.31 6.73 5.69
N ALA A 159 7.31 6.92 6.54
CA ALA A 159 8.47 7.75 6.30
C ALA A 159 9.70 6.93 6.70
N THR A 160 10.60 6.74 5.75
CA THR A 160 11.83 5.99 5.91
C THR A 160 12.99 6.94 6.13
N PHE A 161 13.82 6.59 7.11
CA PHE A 161 14.98 7.37 7.52
C PHE A 161 16.23 6.51 7.41
N ALA A 162 17.29 7.03 6.79
CA ALA A 162 18.61 6.43 6.87
C ALA A 162 19.45 7.14 7.94
N VAL A 163 20.06 6.34 8.81
CA VAL A 163 20.98 6.76 9.86
C VAL A 163 22.37 6.29 9.46
N LEU A 164 23.24 7.24 9.15
CA LEU A 164 24.62 6.97 8.74
C LEU A 164 25.59 7.39 9.83
N PRO A 165 26.56 6.55 10.21
CA PRO A 165 27.63 6.96 11.12
C PRO A 165 28.51 7.99 10.41
N VAL A 166 28.72 9.15 11.05
CA VAL A 166 29.70 10.13 10.56
C VAL A 166 30.96 9.99 11.38
N ASP A 167 32.09 9.75 10.70
CA ASP A 167 33.40 9.81 11.35
C ASP A 167 33.66 11.26 11.82
N PRO A 168 34.03 11.48 13.09
CA PRO A 168 34.19 12.81 13.67
C PRO A 168 35.39 13.60 13.12
N SER A 169 36.12 13.07 12.14
CA SER A 169 37.30 13.70 11.52
C SER A 169 36.97 14.72 10.42
N HIS A 170 35.72 14.81 9.97
CA HIS A 170 35.29 15.69 8.87
C HIS A 170 34.20 16.72 9.22
N SER A 171 33.96 17.02 10.51
CA SER A 171 33.02 18.08 10.91
C SER A 171 33.64 19.49 10.80
N ASN A 172 33.93 19.94 9.58
CA ASN A 172 34.23 21.36 9.34
C ASN A 172 33.74 21.83 7.96
N SER A 173 32.47 22.22 7.86
CA SER A 173 32.01 23.48 7.20
C SER A 173 30.48 23.51 7.02
N GLY A 174 29.85 24.43 7.75
CA GLY A 174 28.68 25.21 7.32
C GLY A 174 27.39 24.50 6.90
N GLY A 175 26.41 24.44 7.81
CA GLY A 175 24.99 24.34 7.45
C GLY A 175 24.17 23.27 8.18
N GLY A 176 24.15 23.28 9.52
CA GLY A 176 23.28 22.40 10.30
C GLY A 176 22.57 23.18 11.41
N ILE A 177 21.24 23.07 11.44
CA ILE A 177 20.31 23.73 12.38
C ILE A 177 20.77 23.47 13.84
N PRO A 178 20.78 24.47 14.74
CA PRO A 178 21.20 24.25 16.12
C PRO A 178 20.17 23.38 16.85
N ALA A 179 20.53 22.15 17.19
CA ALA A 179 19.81 21.35 18.18
C ALA A 179 20.06 21.97 19.56
N GLN A 180 19.01 22.56 20.12
CA GLN A 180 19.04 23.18 21.45
C GLN A 180 19.35 22.13 22.53
N ALA A 181 20.12 22.58 23.51
CA ALA A 181 20.63 21.85 24.66
C ALA A 181 19.56 21.22 25.57
N GLY A 182 19.92 20.09 26.19
CA GLY A 182 19.35 19.70 27.49
C GLY A 182 19.39 18.21 27.79
N GLY A 183 20.36 17.76 28.60
CA GLY A 183 20.27 16.47 29.31
C GLY A 183 21.61 15.80 29.58
N LYS A 184 22.11 15.90 30.82
CA LYS A 184 23.28 15.17 31.31
C LYS A 184 22.92 13.75 31.78
N ALA A 185 23.91 12.87 31.63
CA ALA A 185 24.26 11.71 32.45
C ALA A 185 23.60 10.34 32.12
N GLY A 186 24.47 9.38 31.75
CA GLY A 186 24.28 7.97 32.06
C GLY A 186 24.66 7.00 30.95
N ALA A 187 25.70 6.20 31.21
CA ALA A 187 26.18 5.02 30.47
C ALA A 187 27.00 5.28 29.19
N ALA A 188 28.08 4.51 29.06
CA ALA A 188 29.07 4.59 28.01
C ALA A 188 28.44 4.42 26.62
N GLY A 189 28.50 5.46 25.79
CA GLY A 189 28.09 5.45 24.39
C GLY A 189 28.99 6.41 23.63
N VAL A 190 29.60 5.92 22.56
CA VAL A 190 30.39 6.72 21.62
C VAL A 190 29.52 7.88 21.13
N SER A 191 29.98 9.12 21.22
CA SER A 191 29.32 10.27 20.59
C SER A 191 29.61 10.21 19.09
N VAL A 192 28.87 9.36 18.37
CA VAL A 192 28.85 9.37 16.92
C VAL A 192 27.96 10.54 16.52
N ASP A 193 28.50 11.49 15.76
CA ASP A 193 27.62 12.40 15.02
C ASP A 193 26.91 11.52 13.98
N GLU A 194 25.59 11.38 14.12
CA GLU A 194 24.77 10.55 13.23
C GLU A 194 24.06 11.46 12.23
N MET A 195 24.26 11.20 10.94
CA MET A 195 23.52 11.90 9.90
C MET A 195 22.18 11.20 9.68
N LEU A 196 21.10 11.95 9.85
CA LEU A 196 19.73 11.48 9.61
C LEU A 196 19.23 12.02 8.28
N LEU A 197 18.94 11.12 7.35
CA LEU A 197 18.36 11.41 6.05
C LEU A 197 16.91 10.92 6.03
N LEU A 198 16.01 11.72 5.45
CA LEU A 198 14.62 11.37 5.20
C LEU A 198 14.50 11.04 3.70
N ASP A 199 13.77 9.98 3.37
CA ASP A 199 13.57 9.47 2.01
C ASP A 199 14.91 9.11 1.33
N PRO A 200 15.63 8.09 1.86
CA PRO A 200 16.94 7.72 1.34
C PRO A 200 16.84 7.14 -0.07
N SER A 201 17.75 7.59 -0.94
CA SER A 201 18.01 6.99 -2.25
C SER A 201 18.66 5.60 -2.13
N VAL A 202 18.70 4.86 -3.24
CA VAL A 202 19.37 3.54 -3.29
C VAL A 202 20.80 3.56 -2.74
N GLU A 203 21.56 4.61 -3.03
CA GLU A 203 22.94 4.76 -2.56
C GLU A 203 23.00 4.94 -1.03
N GLU A 204 22.08 5.73 -0.48
CA GLU A 204 21.97 5.99 0.95
C GLU A 204 21.45 4.76 1.70
N GLU A 205 20.51 4.00 1.13
CA GLU A 205 20.07 2.71 1.67
C GLU A 205 21.19 1.68 1.67
N ALA A 206 22.00 1.63 0.60
CA ALA A 206 23.17 0.75 0.53
C ALA A 206 24.23 1.13 1.58
N ALA A 207 24.46 2.42 1.80
CA ALA A 207 25.35 2.91 2.85
C ALA A 207 24.82 2.59 4.26
N ALA A 208 23.51 2.74 4.48
CA ALA A 208 22.86 2.39 5.73
C ALA A 208 22.92 0.88 6.00
N ALA A 209 22.80 0.05 4.96
CA ALA A 209 22.94 -1.40 5.08
C ALA A 209 24.39 -1.85 5.38
N ALA A 210 25.40 -1.10 4.94
CA ALA A 210 26.81 -1.47 5.09
C ALA A 210 27.43 -1.07 6.45
N GLY A 211 26.85 -0.09 7.15
CA GLY A 211 27.38 0.36 8.44
C GLY A 211 26.47 1.27 9.27
N GLY A 212 25.22 1.47 8.86
CA GLY A 212 24.24 2.32 9.52
C GLY A 212 22.99 1.57 9.94
N ALA A 213 21.86 2.29 9.95
CA ALA A 213 20.54 1.73 10.17
C ALA A 213 19.49 2.45 9.33
N THR A 214 18.48 1.71 8.87
CA THR A 214 17.29 2.25 8.22
C THR A 214 16.11 2.11 9.18
N ILE A 215 15.38 3.19 9.40
CA ILE A 215 14.20 3.23 10.28
C ILE A 215 13.01 3.64 9.43
N THR A 216 12.02 2.75 9.29
CA THR A 216 10.74 3.10 8.68
C THR A 216 9.69 3.26 9.78
N VAL A 217 9.07 4.43 9.82
CA VAL A 217 8.02 4.76 10.79
C VAL A 217 6.69 4.84 10.07
N PHE A 218 5.69 4.12 10.57
CA PHE A 218 4.31 4.21 10.08
C PHE A 218 3.51 5.10 11.02
N VAL A 219 2.87 6.14 10.47
CA VAL A 219 2.09 7.12 11.23
C VAL A 219 0.73 7.36 10.56
N THR A 220 -0.29 7.63 11.36
CA THR A 220 -1.58 8.10 10.85
C THR A 220 -1.52 9.58 10.48
N LYS A 221 -2.52 10.09 9.77
CA LYS A 221 -2.75 11.53 9.55
C LYS A 221 -2.73 12.35 10.86
N HIS A 222 -3.10 11.75 11.99
CA HIS A 222 -3.13 12.40 13.29
C HIS A 222 -1.79 12.35 14.04
N GLY A 223 -0.75 11.75 13.44
CA GLY A 223 0.56 11.59 14.08
C GLY A 223 0.61 10.44 15.10
N GLU A 224 -0.35 9.51 15.04
CA GLU A 224 -0.32 8.31 15.89
C GLU A 224 0.60 7.26 15.27
N LEU A 225 1.46 6.66 16.08
CA LEU A 225 2.41 5.65 15.64
C LEU A 225 1.70 4.31 15.40
N CYS A 226 1.67 3.88 14.14
CA CYS A 226 1.09 2.60 13.70
C CYS A 226 2.09 1.44 13.83
N GLY A 227 3.38 1.74 13.70
CA GLY A 227 4.44 0.74 13.73
C GLY A 227 5.79 1.34 13.42
N LEU A 228 6.84 0.62 13.80
CA LEU A 228 8.22 0.99 13.54
C LEU A 228 8.97 -0.25 13.07
N ARG A 229 9.72 -0.10 12.00
CA ARG A 229 10.67 -1.09 11.49
C ARG A 229 12.06 -0.49 11.56
N GLN A 230 13.00 -1.26 12.09
CA GLN A 230 14.43 -0.94 12.05
C GLN A 230 15.14 -2.08 11.32
N ALA A 231 15.95 -1.72 10.34
CA ALA A 231 16.83 -2.62 9.61
C ALA A 231 18.28 -2.08 9.70
N GLY A 232 19.28 -2.96 9.59
CA GLY A 232 20.69 -2.60 9.68
C GLY A 232 21.35 -3.02 10.99
N GLU A 233 22.63 -2.70 11.11
CA GLU A 233 23.50 -3.21 12.19
C GLU A 233 23.76 -2.18 13.30
N LEU A 234 23.49 -0.90 13.02
CA LEU A 234 23.69 0.17 14.01
C LEU A 234 22.56 0.20 15.05
N GLY A 235 22.94 0.15 16.33
CA GLY A 235 22.01 0.34 17.44
C GLY A 235 21.59 1.80 17.54
N VAL A 236 20.35 2.10 17.19
CA VAL A 236 19.83 3.48 17.20
C VAL A 236 19.38 3.90 18.61
N PRO A 237 19.84 5.05 19.13
CA PRO A 237 19.38 5.54 20.43
C PRO A 237 17.91 5.97 20.39
N ARG A 238 17.21 5.80 21.52
CA ARG A 238 15.78 6.16 21.67
C ARG A 238 15.50 7.62 21.30
N ASP A 239 16.45 8.50 21.54
CA ASP A 239 16.30 9.93 21.23
C ASP A 239 16.22 10.17 19.72
N LEU A 240 16.98 9.42 18.92
CA LEU A 240 16.92 9.52 17.46
C LEU A 240 15.61 8.93 16.94
N VAL A 241 15.17 7.78 17.45
CA VAL A 241 13.84 7.21 17.13
C VAL A 241 12.73 8.22 17.42
N SER A 242 12.79 8.89 18.58
CA SER A 242 11.80 9.90 18.96
C SER A 242 11.81 11.11 18.03
N ARG A 243 12.98 11.50 17.50
CA ARG A 243 13.09 12.55 16.48
C ARG A 243 12.48 12.11 15.15
N CYS A 244 12.75 10.89 14.69
CA CYS A 244 12.18 10.35 13.46
C CYS A 244 10.65 10.35 13.52
N VAL A 245 10.06 9.88 14.63
CA VAL A 245 8.60 9.87 14.81
C VAL A 245 8.01 11.28 14.75
N ARG A 246 8.65 12.28 15.35
CA ARG A 246 8.18 13.68 15.28
C ARG A 246 8.22 14.23 13.86
N ILE A 247 9.30 13.97 13.11
CA ILE A 247 9.44 14.42 11.73
C ILE A 247 8.39 13.73 10.84
N ALA A 248 8.23 12.42 11.00
CA ALA A 248 7.21 11.64 10.30
C ALA A 248 5.80 12.18 10.59
N SER A 249 5.48 12.45 11.86
CA SER A 249 4.17 12.99 12.26
C SER A 249 3.89 14.38 11.68
N ALA A 250 4.92 15.21 11.51
CA ALA A 250 4.77 16.53 10.90
C ALA A 250 4.46 16.45 9.39
N ARG A 251 4.98 15.43 8.69
CA ARG A 251 4.75 15.20 7.25
C ARG A 251 3.55 14.32 6.94
N ALA A 252 3.10 13.52 7.91
CA ALA A 252 2.01 12.56 7.73
C ALA A 252 0.73 13.20 7.19
N GLY A 253 0.40 14.41 7.66
CA GLY A 253 -0.79 15.14 7.20
C GLY A 253 -0.73 15.49 5.71
N GLU A 254 0.37 16.12 5.28
CA GLU A 254 0.59 16.52 3.88
C GLU A 254 0.57 15.30 2.96
N LEU A 255 1.28 14.23 3.33
CA LEU A 255 1.35 12.99 2.55
C LEU A 255 0.01 12.26 2.48
N SER A 256 -0.73 12.17 3.60
CA SER A 256 -2.05 11.51 3.64
C SER A 256 -3.05 12.23 2.74
N ASP A 257 -3.04 13.57 2.76
CA ASP A 257 -3.96 14.37 1.96
C ASP A 257 -3.61 14.31 0.47
N ALA A 258 -2.33 14.33 0.11
CA ALA A 258 -1.87 14.12 -1.26
C ALA A 258 -2.27 12.74 -1.81
N ILE A 259 -2.10 11.66 -1.02
CA ILE A 259 -2.51 10.31 -1.43
C ILE A 259 -4.02 10.25 -1.66
N ARG A 260 -4.81 10.87 -0.78
CA ARG A 260 -6.27 10.88 -0.90
C ARG A 260 -6.72 11.64 -2.13
N GLU A 261 -6.17 12.83 -2.36
CA GLU A 261 -6.47 13.65 -3.53
C GLU A 261 -6.13 12.90 -4.83
N ALA A 262 -4.91 12.36 -4.93
CA ALA A 262 -4.48 11.59 -6.09
C ALA A 262 -5.36 10.34 -6.33
N ALA A 263 -5.74 9.63 -5.27
CA ALA A 263 -6.62 8.47 -5.37
C ALA A 263 -8.03 8.85 -5.85
N GLU A 264 -8.56 10.00 -5.39
CA GLU A 264 -9.86 10.51 -5.84
C GLU A 264 -9.84 10.95 -7.30
N GLU A 265 -8.77 11.61 -7.76
CA GLU A 265 -8.59 11.97 -9.17
C GLU A 265 -8.50 10.73 -10.06
N HIS A 266 -7.71 9.74 -9.66
CA HIS A 266 -7.58 8.48 -10.38
C HIS A 266 -8.91 7.73 -10.43
N ALA A 267 -9.68 7.69 -9.33
CA ALA A 267 -11.00 7.09 -9.31
C ALA A 267 -11.98 7.80 -10.27
N LYS A 268 -11.96 9.14 -10.32
CA LYS A 268 -12.79 9.93 -11.26
C LYS A 268 -12.39 9.66 -12.71
N ALA A 269 -11.10 9.55 -13.00
CA ALA A 269 -10.59 9.25 -14.33
C ALA A 269 -11.02 7.85 -14.81
N GLU A 270 -10.98 6.85 -13.93
CA GLU A 270 -11.42 5.49 -14.23
C GLU A 270 -12.94 5.40 -14.47
N VAL A 271 -13.75 6.11 -13.68
CA VAL A 271 -15.20 6.22 -13.94
C VAL A 271 -15.47 6.85 -15.30
N LYS A 272 -14.76 7.94 -15.64
CA LYS A 272 -14.89 8.58 -16.96
C LYS A 272 -14.47 7.66 -18.10
N ARG A 273 -13.41 6.86 -17.93
CA ARG A 273 -12.97 5.85 -18.90
C ARG A 273 -14.00 4.73 -19.07
N ARG A 274 -14.62 4.26 -17.97
CA ARG A 274 -15.70 3.26 -18.03
C ARG A 274 -16.92 3.78 -18.78
N VAL A 275 -17.37 5.00 -18.48
CA VAL A 275 -18.49 5.63 -19.20
C VAL A 275 -18.19 5.76 -20.69
N ARG A 276 -16.96 6.12 -21.05
CA ARG A 276 -16.54 6.19 -22.46
C ARG A 276 -16.57 4.81 -23.14
N ARG A 277 -16.05 3.76 -22.50
CA ARG A 277 -16.05 2.40 -23.06
C ARG A 277 -17.47 1.85 -23.21
N ALA A 278 -18.33 2.05 -22.21
CA ALA A 278 -19.74 1.66 -22.29
C ALA A 278 -20.49 2.42 -23.40
N ALA A 279 -20.16 3.70 -23.63
CA ALA A 279 -20.72 4.47 -24.73
C ALA A 279 -20.26 3.96 -26.11
N ASP A 280 -19.03 3.47 -26.22
CA ASP A 280 -18.50 2.87 -27.46
C ASP A 280 -19.13 1.49 -27.76
N GLU A 281 -19.56 0.73 -26.75
CA GLU A 281 -20.22 -0.59 -26.91
C GLU A 281 -21.72 -0.52 -27.24
N VAL A 282 -22.40 0.60 -26.96
CA VAL A 282 -23.83 0.81 -27.31
C VAL A 282 -24.01 1.27 -28.77
N GLY A 283 -22.93 1.27 -29.56
CA GLY A 283 -22.85 1.79 -30.91
C GLY A 283 -23.14 0.82 -32.07
N GLU A 284 -24.02 -0.18 -31.93
CA GLU A 284 -24.65 -0.82 -33.09
C GLU A 284 -26.12 -1.19 -32.79
N PRO A 285 -27.12 -0.52 -33.38
CA PRO A 285 -28.48 -1.02 -33.35
C PRO A 285 -28.54 -2.27 -34.23
N GLN A 286 -28.57 -3.45 -33.62
CA GLN A 286 -29.02 -4.65 -34.32
C GLN A 286 -30.47 -4.44 -34.76
N GLU A 287 -30.67 -4.29 -36.06
CA GLU A 287 -32.00 -4.27 -36.66
C GLU A 287 -32.79 -5.51 -36.20
N PRO A 288 -34.09 -5.38 -35.86
CA PRO A 288 -34.86 -6.51 -35.37
C PRO A 288 -34.97 -7.57 -36.46
N PHE A 289 -34.40 -8.75 -36.18
CA PHE A 289 -34.51 -9.94 -37.02
C PHE A 289 -35.98 -10.38 -37.10
N VAL A 290 -36.66 -10.03 -38.20
CA VAL A 290 -38.04 -10.45 -38.47
C VAL A 290 -38.05 -11.91 -38.95
N VAL A 291 -38.57 -12.81 -38.11
CA VAL A 291 -38.84 -14.19 -38.49
C VAL A 291 -40.18 -14.26 -39.24
N GLY A 292 -40.11 -14.40 -40.57
CA GLY A 292 -41.26 -14.66 -41.44
C GLY A 292 -41.12 -15.99 -42.19
N ARG A 293 -41.98 -16.94 -41.85
CA ARG A 293 -42.06 -18.29 -42.42
C ARG A 293 -42.49 -18.33 -43.90
N THR A 294 -41.97 -19.36 -44.58
CA THR A 294 -42.57 -20.17 -45.67
C THR A 294 -42.80 -19.55 -47.06
N GLY A 295 -42.28 -20.25 -48.09
CA GLY A 295 -42.95 -20.34 -49.40
C GLY A 295 -42.02 -20.23 -50.62
N ALA A 296 -41.71 -21.38 -51.22
CA ALA A 296 -41.40 -21.65 -52.63
C ALA A 296 -41.27 -20.49 -53.64
N ALA A 297 -40.21 -20.49 -54.45
CA ALA A 297 -40.28 -20.71 -55.91
C ALA A 297 -38.91 -20.53 -56.61
N GLN A 298 -38.76 -21.27 -57.70
CA GLN A 298 -37.64 -21.36 -58.66
C GLN A 298 -37.41 -20.10 -59.54
N ALA A 299 -36.31 -20.20 -60.32
CA ALA A 299 -36.03 -19.59 -61.63
C ALA A 299 -35.32 -18.21 -61.57
N VAL A 300 -34.25 -17.92 -62.33
CA VAL A 300 -33.67 -18.46 -63.58
C VAL A 300 -32.15 -18.52 -63.44
#